data_AF-A0A2W0B0E5-F1
#
_entry.id   AF-A0A2W0B0E5-F1
#
_cell.length_a   1.000
_cell.length_b   1.000
_cell.length_c   1.000
_cell.angle_alpha   90.00
_cell.angle_beta   90.00
_cell.angle_gamma   90.00
#
_symmetry.space_group_name_H-M   'P 1'
#
loop_
_entity.id
_entity.type
_entity.pdbx_description
1 polymer ?
#
loop_
_entity_poly.entity_id
_entity_poly.type
_entity_poly.pdbx_seq_one_letter_code
_entity_poly.pdbx_strand_id
1 'polypeptide(L)'
;MPLFGSFALLFALVLSAYSLVFGAIALRQQAVGIPSDRLAETARRAGIAIWVAVAGAAFALVWSALNNDFSVAYILHHTNRDLPTPYKFAALWSGQEGSLLFWALLLSTYGLVLRLRHKVDVKLTAHASTILAAVQLFFLLLLNFAARPFSLVTGSIPADGNGL
;
A
#
# COMPACT_ATOMS: atom_id res chain seq x y z
N MET A 1 9.39 7.52 10.70
CA MET A 1 9.71 6.06 10.50
C MET A 1 9.90 5.70 9.02
N PRO A 2 10.82 6.35 8.29
CA PRO A 2 10.94 6.20 6.83
C PRO A 2 11.35 4.80 6.38
N LEU A 3 12.35 4.19 7.01
CA LEU A 3 12.85 2.87 6.61
C LEU A 3 11.77 1.79 6.69
N PHE A 4 10.98 1.78 7.76
CA PHE A 4 9.88 0.84 7.93
C PHE A 4 8.80 1.04 6.85
N GLY A 5 8.41 2.29 6.59
CA GLY A 5 7.43 2.61 5.54
C GLY A 5 7.90 2.18 4.15
N SER A 6 9.14 2.49 3.78
CA SER A 6 9.75 2.07 2.51
C SER A 6 9.81 0.55 2.37
N PHE A 7 10.26 -0.17 3.41
CA PHE A 7 10.31 -1.63 3.39
C PHE A 7 8.91 -2.25 3.26
N ALA A 8 7.93 -1.70 3.97
CA ALA A 8 6.55 -2.17 3.89
C ALA A 8 5.99 -2.01 2.47
N LEU A 9 6.28 -0.90 1.78
CA LEU A 9 5.87 -0.69 0.38
C LEU A 9 6.57 -1.60 -0.61
N LEU A 10 7.87 -1.88 -0.42
CA LEU A 10 8.62 -2.84 -1.23
C LEU A 10 8.11 -4.27 -1.02
N PHE A 11 7.82 -4.64 0.22
CA PHE A 11 7.27 -5.95 0.55
C PHE A 11 5.87 -6.12 -0.03
N ALA A 12 5.01 -5.10 0.08
CA ALA A 12 3.71 -5.07 -0.56
C ALA A 12 3.83 -5.23 -2.09
N LEU A 13 4.83 -4.60 -2.71
CA LEU A 13 5.08 -4.70 -4.15
C LEU A 13 5.36 -6.15 -4.57
N VAL A 14 6.31 -6.81 -3.89
CA VAL A 14 6.64 -8.22 -4.15
C VAL A 14 5.43 -9.12 -3.95
N LEU A 15 4.67 -8.92 -2.87
CA LEU A 15 3.45 -9.69 -2.60
C LEU A 15 2.36 -9.45 -3.64
N SER A 16 2.24 -8.24 -4.18
CA SER A 16 1.26 -7.92 -5.23
C SER A 16 1.59 -8.62 -6.55
N ALA A 17 2.87 -8.65 -6.93
CA ALA A 17 3.34 -9.41 -8.09
C ALA A 17 3.10 -10.91 -7.88
N TYR A 18 3.44 -11.44 -6.69
CA TYR A 18 3.17 -12.82 -6.32
C TYR A 18 1.66 -13.15 -6.42
N SER A 19 0.81 -12.36 -5.78
CA SER A 19 -0.64 -12.55 -5.77
C SER A 19 -1.22 -12.49 -7.19
N LEU A 20 -0.71 -11.62 -8.05
CA LEU A 20 -1.15 -11.50 -9.44
C LEU A 20 -0.75 -12.72 -10.26
N VAL A 21 0.53 -13.11 -10.22
CA VAL A 21 1.05 -14.24 -11.01
C VAL A 21 0.38 -15.53 -10.60
N PHE A 22 0.36 -15.84 -9.31
CA PHE A 22 -0.22 -17.10 -8.83
C PHE A 22 -1.74 -17.10 -8.90
N GLY A 23 -2.40 -15.96 -8.74
CA GLY A 23 -3.85 -15.82 -8.99
C GLY A 23 -4.21 -16.08 -10.46
N ALA A 24 -3.45 -15.50 -11.39
CA ALA A 24 -3.65 -15.71 -12.82
C ALA A 24 -3.39 -17.15 -13.25
N ILE A 25 -2.33 -17.79 -12.73
CA ILE A 25 -2.05 -19.21 -13.00
C ILE A 25 -3.17 -20.09 -12.44
N ALA A 26 -3.64 -19.83 -11.22
CA ALA A 26 -4.71 -20.61 -10.59
C ALA A 26 -6.02 -20.53 -11.38
N LEU A 27 -6.37 -19.33 -11.88
CA LEU A 27 -7.53 -19.12 -12.75
C LEU A 27 -7.41 -19.87 -14.09
N ARG A 28 -6.22 -19.84 -14.71
CA ARG A 28 -5.98 -20.60 -15.95
C ARG A 28 -6.09 -22.11 -15.73
N GLN A 29 -5.56 -22.62 -14.62
CA GLN A 29 -5.66 -24.04 -14.27
C GLN A 29 -7.12 -24.46 -14.05
N GLN A 30 -7.92 -23.66 -13.35
CA GLN A 30 -9.36 -23.92 -13.17
C GLN A 30 -10.12 -23.97 -14.50
N ALA A 31 -9.76 -23.11 -15.46
CA ALA A 31 -10.40 -23.11 -16.78
C ALA A 31 -10.11 -24.38 -17.60
N VAL A 32 -8.97 -25.04 -17.36
CA VAL A 32 -8.55 -26.29 -18.06
C VAL A 32 -8.86 -27.54 -17.23
N GLY A 33 -9.51 -27.41 -16.06
CA GLY A 33 -9.86 -28.53 -15.19
C GLY A 33 -8.70 -29.09 -14.34
N ILE A 34 -7.60 -28.33 -14.21
CA ILE A 34 -6.46 -28.70 -13.35
C ILE A 34 -6.73 -28.17 -11.93
N PRO A 35 -6.60 -29.00 -10.87
CA PRO A 35 -6.83 -28.57 -9.50
C PRO A 35 -5.80 -27.51 -9.06
N SER A 36 -6.26 -26.36 -8.59
CA SER A 36 -5.41 -25.21 -8.25
C SER A 36 -5.69 -24.58 -6.87
N ASP A 37 -6.42 -25.27 -5.99
CA ASP A 37 -6.89 -24.74 -4.71
C ASP A 37 -5.76 -24.22 -3.82
N ARG A 38 -4.64 -24.94 -3.76
CA ARG A 38 -3.46 -24.52 -3.00
C ARG A 38 -2.88 -23.21 -3.54
N LEU A 39 -2.84 -23.07 -4.86
CA LEU A 39 -2.28 -21.90 -5.53
C LEU A 39 -3.18 -20.67 -5.37
N ALA A 40 -4.49 -20.87 -5.50
CA ALA A 40 -5.48 -19.83 -5.23
C ALA A 40 -5.41 -19.35 -3.78
N GLU A 41 -5.23 -20.28 -2.83
CA GLU A 41 -5.12 -19.95 -1.40
C GLU A 41 -3.83 -19.18 -1.07
N THR A 42 -2.68 -19.53 -1.65
CA THR A 42 -1.45 -18.75 -1.43
C THR A 42 -1.57 -17.33 -2.01
N ALA A 43 -2.17 -17.18 -3.20
CA ALA A 43 -2.46 -15.88 -3.79
C ALA A 43 -3.40 -15.04 -2.89
N ARG A 44 -4.44 -15.67 -2.33
CA ARG A 44 -5.37 -15.03 -1.38
C ARG A 44 -4.65 -14.55 -0.12
N ARG A 45 -3.79 -15.37 0.48
CA ARG A 45 -3.01 -15.02 1.68
C ARG A 45 -2.00 -13.91 1.41
N ALA A 46 -1.30 -13.97 0.28
CA ALA A 46 -0.42 -12.89 -0.17
C ALA A 46 -1.23 -11.58 -0.27
N GLY A 47 -2.44 -11.65 -0.82
CA GLY A 47 -3.39 -10.56 -0.85
C GLY A 47 -3.69 -9.92 0.51
N ILE A 48 -3.92 -10.74 1.55
CA ILE A 48 -4.14 -10.24 2.92
C ILE A 48 -2.85 -9.58 3.46
N ALA A 49 -1.70 -10.19 3.22
CA ALA A 49 -0.40 -9.64 3.63
C ALA A 49 -0.08 -8.29 2.96
N ILE A 50 -0.51 -8.07 1.71
CA ILE A 50 -0.42 -6.75 1.05
C ILE A 50 -1.13 -5.68 1.87
N TRP A 51 -2.36 -5.95 2.33
CA TRP A 51 -3.11 -4.97 3.12
C TRP A 51 -2.37 -4.63 4.42
N VAL A 52 -1.85 -5.63 5.13
CA VAL A 52 -1.07 -5.40 6.36
C VAL A 52 0.14 -4.52 6.08
N ALA A 53 0.87 -4.79 4.99
CA ALA A 53 2.04 -4.01 4.61
C ALA A 53 1.68 -2.56 4.22
N VAL A 54 0.63 -2.36 3.41
CA VAL A 54 0.18 -1.02 3.00
C VAL A 54 -0.39 -0.22 4.19
N ALA A 55 -1.15 -0.87 5.07
CA ALA A 55 -1.64 -0.25 6.30
C ALA A 55 -0.47 0.13 7.24
N GLY A 56 0.55 -0.72 7.34
CA GLY A 56 1.79 -0.41 8.07
C GLY A 56 2.51 0.81 7.49
N ALA A 57 2.63 0.90 6.16
CA ALA A 57 3.19 2.08 5.50
C ALA A 57 2.35 3.35 5.77
N ALA A 58 1.02 3.30 5.60
CA ALA A 58 0.15 4.43 5.89
C ALA A 58 0.27 4.90 7.36
N PHE A 59 0.30 3.95 8.30
CA PHE A 59 0.57 4.23 9.71
C PHE A 59 1.93 4.91 9.91
N ALA A 60 2.98 4.42 9.27
CA ALA A 60 4.31 5.00 9.36
C ALA A 60 4.37 6.45 8.86
N LEU A 61 3.63 6.78 7.80
CA LEU A 61 3.54 8.13 7.26
C LEU A 61 2.82 9.06 8.25
N VAL A 62 1.65 8.65 8.73
CA VAL A 62 0.89 9.41 9.75
C VAL A 62 1.70 9.59 11.02
N TRP A 63 2.38 8.54 11.50
CA TRP A 63 3.26 8.63 12.66
C TRP A 63 4.39 9.65 12.45
N SER A 64 4.99 9.67 11.26
CA SER A 64 6.03 10.63 10.90
C SER A 64 5.49 12.07 10.88
N ALA A 65 4.28 12.28 10.35
CA ALA A 65 3.60 13.58 10.38
C ALA A 65 3.31 14.06 11.81
N LEU A 66 2.75 13.19 12.65
CA LEU A 66 2.37 13.52 14.03
C LEU A 66 3.58 13.85 14.92
N ASN A 67 4.72 13.21 14.65
CA ASN A 67 5.97 13.43 15.38
C ASN A 67 6.86 14.51 14.74
N ASN A 68 6.40 15.19 13.67
CA ASN A 68 7.19 16.20 12.94
C ASN A 68 8.55 15.65 12.46
N ASP A 69 8.56 14.43 11.91
CA ASP A 69 9.76 13.78 11.38
C ASP A 69 10.14 14.41 10.02
N PHE A 70 10.77 15.58 10.09
CA PHE A 70 11.22 16.37 8.93
C PHE A 70 12.41 15.74 8.18
N SER A 71 12.92 14.57 8.64
CA SER A 71 13.86 13.79 7.83
C SER A 71 13.20 13.22 6.57
N VAL A 72 11.87 13.08 6.58
CA VAL A 72 11.07 12.66 5.44
C VAL A 72 10.69 13.87 4.61
N ALA A 73 11.12 13.91 3.34
CA ALA A 73 10.92 15.06 2.46
C ALA A 73 9.43 15.41 2.30
N TYR A 74 8.57 14.39 2.18
CA TYR A 74 7.13 14.59 2.14
C TYR A 74 6.57 15.31 3.39
N ILE A 75 7.04 14.93 4.58
CA ILE A 75 6.59 15.52 5.85
C ILE A 75 7.12 16.95 6.01
N LEU A 76 8.35 17.20 5.57
CA LEU A 76 8.93 18.54 5.52
C LEU A 76 8.10 19.47 4.65
N HIS A 77 7.62 19.01 3.50
CA HIS A 77 6.90 19.86 2.54
C HIS A 77 5.41 20.03 2.84
N HIS A 78 4.81 19.18 3.66
CA HIS A 78 3.35 19.14 3.88
C HIS A 78 2.91 19.29 5.34
N THR A 79 3.84 19.53 6.27
CA THR A 79 3.52 19.71 7.69
C THR A 79 4.42 20.78 8.29
N ASN A 80 4.01 21.36 9.43
CA ASN A 80 4.86 22.17 10.29
C ASN A 80 4.49 21.94 11.77
N ARG A 81 5.33 22.39 12.69
CA ARG A 81 5.14 22.15 14.14
C ARG A 81 3.84 22.74 14.68
N ASP A 82 3.52 23.95 14.25
CA ASP A 82 2.32 24.69 14.68
C ASP A 82 1.02 24.15 14.08
N LEU A 83 1.10 23.19 13.15
CA LEU A 83 -0.07 22.62 12.50
C LEU A 83 -0.90 21.82 13.52
N PRO A 84 -2.22 22.08 13.64
CA PRO A 84 -3.06 21.29 14.52
C PRO A 84 -3.10 19.81 14.10
N THR A 85 -3.19 18.91 15.08
CA THR A 85 -3.14 17.45 14.86
C THR A 85 -4.06 16.92 13.76
N PRO A 86 -5.33 17.38 13.60
CA PRO A 86 -6.19 16.92 12.51
C PRO A 86 -5.62 17.20 11.11
N TYR A 87 -4.93 18.33 10.95
CA TYR A 87 -4.30 18.71 9.68
C TYR A 87 -3.00 17.93 9.44
N LYS A 88 -2.27 17.53 10.50
CA LYS A 88 -1.16 16.57 10.37
C LYS A 88 -1.64 15.19 9.92
N PHE A 89 -2.82 14.75 10.36
CA PHE A 89 -3.42 13.51 9.85
C PHE A 89 -3.80 13.63 8.37
N ALA A 90 -4.25 14.81 7.95
CA ALA A 90 -4.54 15.11 6.54
C ALA A 90 -3.31 15.05 5.62
N ALA A 91 -2.09 14.94 6.17
CA ALA A 91 -0.89 14.63 5.39
C ALA A 91 -1.03 13.30 4.61
N LEU A 92 -1.91 12.39 5.01
CA LEU A 92 -2.17 11.18 4.25
C LEU A 92 -2.79 11.47 2.86
N TRP A 93 -3.34 12.66 2.62
CA TRP A 93 -3.95 13.03 1.33
C TRP A 93 -3.68 14.49 0.90
N SER A 94 -2.71 15.17 1.51
CA SER A 94 -2.42 16.58 1.19
C SER A 94 -1.58 16.76 -0.07
N GLY A 95 -0.83 15.73 -0.47
CA GLY A 95 0.05 15.76 -1.64
C GLY A 95 -0.13 14.52 -2.51
N GLN A 96 0.59 14.49 -3.63
CA GLN A 96 0.49 13.38 -4.59
C GLN A 96 0.93 12.04 -3.97
N GLU A 97 2.05 12.05 -3.23
CA GLU A 97 2.63 10.84 -2.65
C GLU A 97 1.74 10.24 -1.55
N GLY A 98 1.24 11.09 -0.65
CA GLY A 98 0.25 10.70 0.35
C GLY A 98 -1.02 10.16 -0.28
N SER A 99 -1.61 10.90 -1.23
CA SER A 99 -2.85 10.50 -1.89
C SER A 99 -2.74 9.14 -2.60
N LEU A 100 -1.61 8.85 -3.26
CA LEU A 100 -1.36 7.54 -3.86
C LEU A 100 -1.32 6.42 -2.81
N LEU A 101 -0.72 6.69 -1.63
CA LEU A 101 -0.68 5.74 -0.53
C LEU A 101 -2.08 5.52 0.05
N PHE A 102 -2.87 6.58 0.19
CA PHE A 102 -4.25 6.51 0.64
C PHE A 102 -5.11 5.67 -0.32
N TRP A 103 -5.00 5.89 -1.63
CA TRP A 103 -5.70 5.07 -2.63
C TRP A 103 -5.25 3.61 -2.61
N ALA A 104 -3.95 3.35 -2.45
CA ALA A 104 -3.44 1.99 -2.28
C ALA A 104 -3.99 1.31 -1.01
N LEU A 105 -4.20 2.07 0.07
CA LEU A 105 -4.81 1.60 1.31
C LEU A 105 -6.29 1.27 1.11
N LEU A 106 -7.06 2.15 0.46
CA LEU A 106 -8.47 1.89 0.15
C LEU A 106 -8.64 0.64 -0.72
N LEU A 107 -7.84 0.54 -1.79
CA LEU A 107 -7.87 -0.59 -2.73
C LEU A 107 -7.53 -1.91 -2.03
N SER A 108 -6.48 -1.93 -1.22
CA SER A 108 -6.09 -3.12 -0.46
C SER A 108 -7.12 -3.47 0.63
N THR A 109 -7.81 -2.47 1.21
CA THR A 109 -8.89 -2.69 2.19
C THR A 109 -10.10 -3.36 1.53
N TYR A 110 -10.48 -2.89 0.33
CA TYR A 110 -11.51 -3.56 -0.45
C TYR A 110 -11.11 -5.00 -0.81
N GLY A 111 -9.86 -5.19 -1.23
CA GLY A 111 -9.30 -6.52 -1.49
C GLY A 111 -9.28 -7.43 -0.25
N LEU A 112 -9.01 -6.90 0.94
CA LEU A 112 -9.07 -7.64 2.20
C LEU A 112 -10.50 -8.16 2.44
N VAL A 113 -11.50 -7.27 2.38
CA VAL A 113 -12.91 -7.63 2.61
C VAL A 113 -13.35 -8.73 1.64
N LEU A 114 -13.02 -8.58 0.36
CA LEU A 114 -13.31 -9.58 -0.67
C LEU A 114 -12.67 -10.94 -0.33
N ARG A 115 -11.38 -10.98 0.04
CA ARG A 115 -10.65 -12.22 0.35
C ARG A 115 -11.10 -12.88 1.65
N LEU A 116 -11.65 -12.11 2.60
CA LEU A 116 -12.29 -12.65 3.80
C LEU A 116 -13.66 -13.28 3.48
N ARG A 117 -14.38 -12.75 2.49
CA ARG A 117 -15.69 -13.23 2.02
C ARG A 117 -15.61 -14.23 0.86
N HIS A 118 -14.44 -14.79 0.55
CA HIS A 118 -14.20 -15.63 -0.63
C HIS A 118 -15.11 -16.87 -0.78
N LYS A 119 -15.77 -17.32 0.29
CA LYS A 119 -16.69 -18.47 0.26
C LYS A 119 -18.07 -18.15 -0.31
N VAL A 120 -18.44 -16.87 -0.47
CA VAL A 120 -19.76 -16.47 -1.00
C VAL A 120 -19.86 -16.77 -2.49
N ASP A 121 -18.87 -16.34 -3.25
CA ASP A 121 -18.71 -16.70 -4.67
C ASP A 121 -17.21 -16.86 -4.94
N VAL A 122 -16.76 -18.11 -4.99
CA VAL A 122 -15.34 -18.46 -5.15
C VAL A 122 -14.82 -17.98 -6.51
N LYS A 123 -15.63 -18.11 -7.57
CA LYS A 123 -15.21 -17.78 -8.94
C LYS A 123 -15.11 -16.28 -9.13
N LEU A 124 -16.13 -15.53 -8.70
CA LEU A 124 -16.11 -14.06 -8.74
C LEU A 124 -14.97 -13.51 -7.87
N THR A 125 -14.79 -14.05 -6.66
CA THR A 125 -13.72 -13.61 -5.75
C THR A 125 -12.34 -13.86 -6.35
N ALA A 126 -12.10 -14.99 -7.02
CA ALA A 126 -10.82 -15.28 -7.64
C ALA A 126 -10.48 -14.30 -8.78
N HIS A 127 -11.45 -13.99 -9.65
CA HIS A 127 -11.26 -13.02 -10.73
C HIS A 127 -11.05 -11.61 -10.18
N ALA A 128 -11.93 -11.15 -9.30
CA ALA A 128 -11.84 -9.82 -8.69
C ALA A 128 -10.54 -9.66 -7.88
N SER A 129 -10.11 -10.68 -7.12
CA SER A 129 -8.85 -10.65 -6.37
C SER A 129 -7.62 -10.51 -7.26
N THR A 130 -7.65 -11.15 -8.44
CA THR A 130 -6.55 -11.10 -9.41
C THR A 130 -6.48 -9.72 -10.08
N ILE A 131 -7.63 -9.17 -10.47
CA ILE A 131 -7.72 -7.81 -11.03
C ILE A 131 -7.26 -6.78 -9.99
N LEU A 132 -7.75 -6.88 -8.75
CA LEU A 132 -7.32 -6.00 -7.66
C LEU A 132 -5.82 -6.11 -7.40
N ALA A 133 -5.22 -7.30 -7.49
CA ALA A 133 -3.77 -7.46 -7.37
C ALA A 133 -3.00 -6.74 -8.49
N ALA A 134 -3.51 -6.76 -9.74
CA ALA A 134 -2.91 -6.01 -10.84
C ALA A 134 -2.97 -4.49 -10.64
N VAL A 135 -4.13 -3.97 -10.24
CA VAL A 135 -4.29 -2.54 -9.96
C VAL A 135 -3.43 -2.14 -8.75
N GLN A 136 -3.38 -2.97 -7.71
CA GLN A 136 -2.53 -2.74 -6.55
C GLN A 136 -1.04 -2.71 -6.92
N LEU A 137 -0.59 -3.62 -7.78
CA LEU A 137 0.78 -3.65 -8.31
C LEU A 137 1.13 -2.32 -8.99
N PHE A 138 0.22 -1.78 -9.81
CA PHE A 138 0.41 -0.47 -10.45
C PHE A 138 0.61 0.66 -9.42
N PHE A 139 -0.28 0.78 -8.43
CA PHE A 139 -0.13 1.82 -7.38
C PHE A 139 1.18 1.64 -6.60
N LEU A 140 1.56 0.41 -6.29
CA LEU A 140 2.80 0.11 -5.58
C LEU A 140 4.04 0.42 -6.43
N LEU A 141 4.00 0.24 -7.75
CA LEU A 141 5.06 0.68 -8.65
C LEU A 141 5.21 2.21 -8.59
N LEU A 142 4.11 2.95 -8.65
CA LEU A 142 4.14 4.41 -8.52
C LEU A 142 4.72 4.84 -7.17
N LEU A 143 4.29 4.21 -6.07
CA LEU A 143 4.74 4.54 -4.72
C LEU A 143 6.23 4.24 -4.50
N ASN A 144 6.75 3.15 -5.04
CA ASN A 144 8.16 2.77 -4.85
C ASN A 144 9.11 3.50 -5.81
N PHE A 145 8.68 3.84 -7.03
CA PHE A 145 9.59 4.33 -8.06
C PHE A 145 9.36 5.77 -8.50
N ALA A 146 8.12 6.28 -8.46
CA ALA A 146 7.79 7.62 -8.92
C ALA A 146 7.57 8.60 -7.76
N ALA A 147 6.63 8.29 -6.86
CA ALA A 147 6.17 9.19 -5.80
C ALA A 147 7.06 9.15 -4.55
N ARG A 148 7.40 7.96 -4.03
CA ARG A 148 8.34 7.78 -2.90
C ARG A 148 8.01 8.62 -1.63
N PRO A 149 6.89 8.33 -0.93
CA PRO A 149 6.43 9.04 0.27
C PRO A 149 7.41 9.06 1.46
N PHE A 150 8.42 8.18 1.44
CA PHE A 150 9.42 8.03 2.49
C PHE A 150 10.83 8.44 2.02
N SER A 151 10.91 9.23 0.95
CA SER A 151 12.16 9.83 0.51
C SER A 151 12.76 10.69 1.63
N LEU A 152 14.07 10.60 1.80
CA LEU A 152 14.79 11.35 2.83
C LEU A 152 15.23 12.70 2.26
N VAL A 153 15.19 13.73 3.09
CA VAL A 153 15.77 15.04 2.78
C VAL A 153 17.27 14.89 2.57
N THR A 154 17.79 15.51 1.51
CA THR A 154 19.23 15.59 1.26
C THR A 154 19.81 16.84 1.92
N GLY A 155 20.83 16.68 2.76
CA GLY A 155 21.50 17.79 3.45
C GLY A 155 21.08 17.92 4.92
N SER A 156 21.17 19.14 5.46
CA SER A 156 20.78 19.42 6.85
C SER A 156 19.26 19.40 7.01
N ILE A 157 18.76 18.60 7.95
CA ILE A 157 17.33 18.51 8.25
C ILE A 157 16.86 19.83 8.89
N PRO A 158 15.88 20.54 8.29
CA PRO A 158 15.34 21.77 8.85
C PRO A 158 14.67 21.55 10.22
N ALA A 159 14.65 22.60 11.05
CA ALA A 159 14.03 22.55 12.38
C ALA A 159 12.49 22.53 12.32
N ASP A 160 11.91 23.05 11.22
CA ASP A 160 10.47 23.07 10.96
C ASP A 160 10.19 22.80 9.47
N GLY A 161 8.95 22.42 9.18
CA GLY A 161 8.46 22.18 7.82
C GLY A 161 7.68 23.36 7.24
N ASN A 162 7.31 23.22 5.97
CA ASN A 162 6.72 24.30 5.17
C ASN A 162 5.21 24.51 5.42
N GLY A 163 4.56 23.60 6.15
CA GLY A 163 3.10 23.61 6.33
C GLY A 163 2.35 22.90 5.20
N LEU A 164 1.01 22.99 5.21
CA LEU A 164 0.12 22.42 4.19
C LEU A 164 -0.03 23.34 2.97
#